data_AF-A0A9D8C0G5-F1
#
_entry.id   AF-A0A9D8C0G5-F1
#
_cell.length_a   1.000
_cell.length_b   1.000
_cell.length_c   1.000
_cell.angle_alpha   90.00
_cell.angle_beta   90.00
_cell.angle_gamma   90.00
#
_symmetry.space_group_name_H-M   'P 1'
#
loop_
_entity.id
_entity.type
_entity.pdbx_description
1 polymer ?
#
loop_
_entity_poly.entity_id
_entity_poly.type
_entity_poly.pdbx_seq_one_letter_code
_entity_poly.pdbx_strand_id
1 'polypeptide(L)' 'MRSKWLSVERSVLTELAQRPFIAGDDYTLADIVAQCACVLGKATGLWIPVEFTNLSRWFADVTARPTARA' A
#
# COMPACT_ATOMS: atom_id res chain seq x y z
N MET A 1 17.06 13.43 2.87
CA MET A 1 16.36 12.13 3.06
C MET A 1 14.84 12.26 3.08
N ARG A 2 14.25 13.16 3.89
CA ARG A 2 12.79 13.37 4.03
C ARG A 2 12.01 13.69 2.74
N SER A 3 12.65 14.30 1.74
CA SER A 3 12.05 14.72 0.46
C SER A 3 11.87 13.58 -0.55
N LYS A 4 12.76 12.57 -0.58
CA LYS A 4 12.60 11.39 -1.45
C LYS A 4 11.45 10.50 -1.00
N TRP A 5 11.23 10.40 0.31
CA TRP A 5 10.17 9.61 0.93
C TRP A 5 8.76 10.12 0.55
N LEU A 6 8.54 11.43 0.58
CA LEU A 6 7.27 12.04 0.18
C LEU A 6 6.94 11.85 -1.31
N SER A 7 7.97 11.72 -2.16
CA SER A 7 7.78 11.48 -3.59
C SER A 7 7.32 10.05 -3.88
N VAL A 8 7.81 9.07 -3.11
CA VAL A 8 7.42 7.67 -3.25
C VAL A 8 6.00 7.44 -2.75
N GLU A 9 5.63 8.00 -1.59
CA GLU A 9 4.26 7.96 -1.07
C GLU A 9 3.25 8.51 -2.08
N ARG A 10 3.57 9.66 -2.67
CA ARG A 10 2.70 10.31 -3.66
C ARG A 10 2.58 9.48 -4.95
N SER A 11 3.66 8.83 -5.37
CA SER A 11 3.64 7.93 -6.53
C SER A 11 2.69 6.75 -6.27
N VAL A 12 2.82 6.08 -5.13
CA VAL A 12 1.98 4.91 -4.79
C VAL A 12 0.49 5.28 -4.72
N LEU A 13 0.15 6.39 -4.08
CA LEU A 13 -1.22 6.90 -4.02
C LEU A 13 -1.79 7.23 -5.42
N THR A 14 -0.96 7.75 -6.32
CA THR A 14 -1.36 8.08 -7.69
C THR A 14 -1.56 6.83 -8.54
N GLU A 15 -0.66 5.85 -8.44
CA GLU A 15 -0.78 4.58 -9.18
C GLU A 15 -2.03 3.81 -8.74
N LEU A 16 -2.27 3.69 -7.43
CA LEU A 16 -3.44 2.98 -6.90
C LEU A 16 -4.78 3.68 -7.19
N ALA A 17 -4.74 4.96 -7.58
CA ALA A 17 -5.93 5.67 -8.06
C ALA A 17 -6.33 5.27 -9.47
N GLN A 18 -5.42 4.72 -10.28
CA GLN A 18 -5.65 4.36 -11.67
C GLN A 18 -5.63 2.85 -11.89
N ARG A 19 -5.03 2.09 -10.97
CA ARG A 19 -4.70 0.68 -11.13
C ARG A 19 -5.06 -0.15 -9.90
N PRO A 20 -5.31 -1.46 -10.08
CA PRO A 20 -5.59 -2.33 -8.95
C PRO A 20 -4.35 -2.61 -8.09
N PHE A 21 -3.13 -2.56 -8.64
CA PHE A 21 -1.90 -2.81 -7.90
C PHE A 21 -0.84 -1.74 -8.17
N ILE A 22 0.20 -1.71 -7.35
CA ILE A 22 1.21 -0.63 -7.37
C ILE A 22 1.97 -0.58 -8.70
N ALA A 23 2.26 -1.74 -9.30
CA ALA A 23 3.05 -1.84 -10.51
C ALA A 23 2.20 -2.03 -11.79
N GLY A 24 0.88 -2.09 -11.69
CA GLY A 24 0.01 -2.43 -12.83
C GLY A 24 -1.23 -3.22 -12.44
N ASP A 25 -1.62 -4.13 -13.33
CA ASP A 25 -2.83 -4.95 -13.18
C ASP A 25 -2.60 -6.25 -12.40
N ASP A 26 -1.33 -6.61 -12.18
CA ASP A 26 -0.92 -7.82 -11.46
C ASP A 26 -0.36 -7.51 -10.08
N TYR A 27 -0.58 -8.43 -9.14
CA TYR A 27 0.02 -8.38 -7.81
C TYR A 27 1.51 -8.76 -7.87
N THR A 28 2.38 -7.87 -7.43
CA THR A 28 3.84 -8.04 -7.57
C THR A 28 4.57 -7.88 -6.24
N LEU A 29 5.91 -8.00 -6.29
CA LEU A 29 6.79 -7.67 -5.17
C LEU A 29 6.55 -6.26 -4.61
N ALA A 30 6.16 -5.28 -5.45
CA ALA A 30 5.86 -3.94 -4.98
C ALA A 30 4.70 -3.95 -3.95
N ASP A 31 3.66 -4.72 -4.22
CA ASP A 31 2.51 -4.85 -3.33
C ASP A 31 2.85 -5.61 -2.05
N ILE A 32 3.68 -6.66 -2.15
CA ILE A 32 4.16 -7.41 -0.97
C ILE A 32 4.93 -6.49 -0.03
N VAL A 33 5.90 -5.73 -0.56
CA VAL A 33 6.74 -4.83 0.24
C VAL A 33 5.89 -3.73 0.87
N ALA A 34 4.97 -3.13 0.10
CA ALA A 34 4.07 -2.12 0.62
C ALA A 34 3.13 -2.68 1.70
N GLN A 35 2.64 -3.92 1.54
CA GLN A 35 1.78 -4.57 2.53
C GLN A 35 2.52 -4.76 3.85
N CYS A 36 3.77 -5.24 3.80
CA CYS A 36 4.63 -5.35 4.99
C CYS A 36 4.84 -3.99 5.66
N ALA A 37 5.07 -2.93 4.88
CA ALA A 37 5.21 -1.57 5.42
C ALA A 37 3.95 -1.09 6.13
N CYS A 38 2.75 -1.33 5.56
CA CYS A 38 1.48 -0.99 6.19
C CYS A 38 1.21 -1.81 7.46
N VAL A 39 1.53 -3.10 7.47
CA VAL A 39 1.40 -3.96 8.67
C VAL A 39 2.32 -3.48 9.79
N LEU A 40 3.57 -3.14 9.48
CA LEU A 40 4.52 -2.56 10.44
C LEU A 40 4.06 -1.18 10.93
N GLY A 41 3.57 -0.33 10.02
CA GLY A 41 2.97 0.95 10.36
C GLY A 41 1.85 0.78 11.38
N LYS A 42 0.91 -0.13 11.11
CA LYS A 42 -0.18 -0.45 12.04
C LYS A 42 0.33 -0.92 13.42
N ALA A 43 1.37 -1.77 13.44
CA ALA A 43 1.98 -2.26 14.69
C ALA A 43 2.67 -1.14 15.51
N THR A 44 3.09 -0.07 14.85
CA THR A 44 3.75 1.11 15.46
C THR A 44 2.79 2.28 15.71
N GLY A 45 1.49 2.09 15.47
CA GLY A 45 0.45 3.10 15.71
C GLY A 45 0.21 4.05 14.54
N LEU A 46 0.85 3.85 13.39
CA LEU A 46 0.55 4.57 12.16
C LEU A 46 -0.62 3.91 11.43
N TRP A 47 -1.72 4.64 11.32
CA TRP A 47 -2.90 4.20 10.59
C TRP A 47 -2.95 4.79 9.19
N ILE A 48 -3.60 4.10 8.26
CA ILE A 48 -3.95 4.65 6.94
C ILE A 48 -5.11 5.65 7.17
N PRO A 49 -4.91 6.94 6.89
CA PRO A 49 -5.97 7.93 6.98
C PRO A 49 -7.14 7.62 6.03
N VAL A 50 -8.37 7.94 6.45
CA VAL A 50 -9.61 7.59 5.72
C VAL A 50 -9.70 8.29 4.36
N GLU A 51 -9.05 9.44 4.20
CA GLU A 51 -8.92 10.19 2.95
C GLU A 51 -8.14 9.45 1.87
N PHE A 52 -7.31 8.46 2.25
CA PHE A 52 -6.58 7.62 1.30
C PHE A 52 -7.42 6.41 0.90
N THR A 53 -8.53 6.66 0.21
CA THR A 53 -9.51 5.66 -0.21
C THR A 53 -8.89 4.57 -1.10
N ASN A 54 -8.04 4.94 -2.06
CA ASN A 54 -7.38 4.00 -2.96
C ASN A 54 -6.38 3.09 -2.22
N LEU A 55 -5.63 3.66 -1.28
CA LEU A 55 -4.69 2.91 -0.45
C LEU A 55 -5.44 1.98 0.51
N SER A 56 -6.55 2.44 1.07
CA SER A 56 -7.42 1.64 1.96
C SER A 56 -8.05 0.46 1.21
N ARG A 57 -8.58 0.71 0.00
CA ARG A 57 -9.10 -0.33 -0.91
C ARG A 57 -8.02 -1.35 -1.22
N TRP A 58 -6.87 -0.90 -1.71
CA TRP A 58 -5.74 -1.76 -2.02
C TRP A 58 -5.31 -2.59 -0.80
N PHE A 59 -5.18 -1.98 0.38
CA PHE A 59 -4.73 -2.67 1.58
C PHE A 59 -5.70 -3.75 2.03
N ALA A 60 -7.02 -3.50 1.90
CA ALA A 60 -8.04 -4.50 2.14
C ALA A 60 -7.93 -5.67 1.15
N ASP A 61 -7.79 -5.38 -0.15
CA ASP A 61 -7.67 -6.38 -1.21
C ASP A 61 -6.46 -7.30 -0.98
N VAL A 62 -5.27 -6.72 -0.73
CA VAL A 62 -4.04 -7.52 -0.55
C VAL A 62 -4.03 -8.30 0.75
N THR A 63 -4.69 -7.81 1.81
CA THR A 63 -4.78 -8.49 3.11
C THR A 63 -5.81 -9.62 3.11
N ALA A 64 -6.81 -9.57 2.23
CA ALA A 64 -7.78 -10.65 2.06
C ALA A 64 -7.20 -11.88 1.34
N ARG A 65 -6.05 -11.76 0.69
CA ARG A 65 -5.41 -12.86 -0.03
C ARG A 65 -5.05 -14.01 0.93
N PRO A 66 -5.29 -15.29 0.55
CA PRO A 66 -4.91 -16.44 1.38
C PRO A 66 -3.43 -16.45 1.77
N THR A 67 -2.56 -15.97 0.88
CA THR A 67 -1.11 -15.88 1.08
C THR A 67 -0.68 -14.76 2.03
N ALA A 68 -1.59 -13.85 2.39
CA ALA A 68 -1.27 -12.72 3.27
C ALA A 68 -1.29 -13.08 4.76
N ARG A 69 -1.80 -14.27 5.12
CA ARG A 69 -1.68 -14.83 6.47
C ARG A 69 -0.44 -15.73 6.50
N ALA A 70 0.60 -15.24 7.18
CA ALA A 70 1.68 -16.09 7.68
C ALA A 70 1.29 -16.68 9.03
#